data_AF-A0A2I0NHC0-F1
#
_entry.id   AF-A0A2I0NHC0-F1
#
_cell.length_a   1.000
_cell.length_b   1.000
_cell.length_c   1.000
_cell.angle_alpha   90.00
_cell.angle_beta   90.00
_cell.angle_gamma   90.00
#
_symmetry.space_group_name_H-M   'P 1'
#
loop_
_entity.id
_entity.type
_entity.pdbx_description
1 polymer ?
#
loop_
_entity_poly.entity_id
_entity_poly.type
_entity_poly.pdbx_seq_one_letter_code
_entity_poly.pdbx_strand_id
1 'polypeptide(L)'
;MKNNKILLIFLIIILTPVFLGCIDRQSSYVSYSIYVTPDENSETTLIVPVVIDNKSGEIDEVMTNPKKFSSGGGVLETIETDKGLALKIIINEEVEIDFSKEYKEITSDLMRNKTLSMTNLNYDENGKPVIKSWVYVNSSAGQVPRFFVSLHIGENYKVQFLRFGWQKYLQRLASV
;
A
#
# COMPACT_ATOMS: atom_id res chain seq x y z
N MET A 1 -33.64 47.25 -9.50
CA MET A 1 -33.77 45.83 -9.10
C MET A 1 -33.25 44.81 -10.12
N LYS A 2 -33.25 45.06 -11.45
CA LYS A 2 -32.72 44.11 -12.46
C LYS A 2 -31.18 43.96 -12.44
N ASN A 3 -30.42 45.03 -12.20
CA ASN A 3 -28.95 44.98 -12.20
C ASN A 3 -28.35 44.13 -11.06
N ASN A 4 -28.96 44.16 -9.86
CA ASN A 4 -28.48 43.35 -8.73
C ASN A 4 -28.66 41.85 -8.96
N LYS A 5 -29.67 41.44 -9.74
CA LYS A 5 -29.87 40.02 -10.11
C LYS A 5 -28.80 39.53 -11.08
N ILE A 6 -28.40 40.37 -12.03
CA ILE A 6 -27.31 40.05 -12.98
C ILE A 6 -25.98 39.92 -12.23
N LEU A 7 -25.70 40.84 -11.30
CA LEU A 7 -24.47 40.83 -10.50
C LEU A 7 -24.39 39.58 -9.60
N LEU A 8 -25.52 39.16 -9.03
CA LEU A 8 -25.61 37.92 -8.24
C LEU A 8 -25.36 36.67 -9.10
N ILE A 9 -25.89 36.64 -10.32
CA ILE A 9 -25.67 35.52 -11.27
C ILE A 9 -24.19 35.42 -11.63
N PHE A 10 -23.52 36.55 -11.91
CA PHE A 10 -22.08 36.55 -12.15
C PHE A 10 -21.28 36.10 -10.92
N LEU A 11 -21.66 36.56 -9.73
CA LEU A 11 -21.02 36.13 -8.49
C LEU A 11 -21.15 34.61 -8.27
N ILE A 12 -22.33 34.05 -8.50
CA ILE A 12 -22.58 32.61 -8.38
C ILE A 12 -21.75 31.85 -9.42
N ILE A 13 -21.76 32.26 -10.69
CA ILE A 13 -20.97 31.61 -11.76
C ILE A 13 -19.47 31.64 -11.46
N ILE A 14 -18.96 32.72 -10.86
CA ILE A 14 -17.55 32.85 -10.45
C ILE A 14 -17.22 31.99 -9.23
N LEU A 15 -18.15 31.86 -8.28
CA LEU A 15 -17.97 31.04 -7.08
C LEU A 15 -18.10 29.54 -7.37
N THR A 16 -18.97 29.12 -8.31
CA THR A 16 -19.15 27.70 -8.67
C THR A 16 -17.85 26.96 -8.98
N PRO A 17 -16.92 27.43 -9.85
CA PRO A 17 -15.66 26.75 -10.13
C PRO A 17 -14.68 26.77 -8.96
N VAL A 18 -14.83 27.68 -7.99
CA VAL A 18 -14.06 27.66 -6.73
C VAL A 18 -14.51 26.49 -5.84
N PHE A 19 -15.82 26.19 -5.82
CA PHE A 19 -16.37 25.05 -5.08
C PHE A 19 -16.27 23.71 -5.84
N LEU A 20 -16.37 23.73 -7.18
CA LEU A 20 -16.20 22.54 -8.04
C LEU A 20 -14.74 22.09 -8.17
N GLY A 21 -13.77 22.91 -7.73
CA GLY A 21 -12.35 22.62 -7.79
C GLY A 21 -11.80 21.71 -6.68
N CYS A 22 -12.63 21.32 -5.71
CA CYS A 22 -12.33 20.21 -4.82
C CYS A 22 -12.72 18.90 -5.50
N ILE A 23 -11.81 18.37 -6.33
CA ILE A 23 -11.94 16.98 -6.74
C ILE A 23 -11.16 16.17 -5.71
N ASP A 24 -11.88 15.44 -4.86
CA ASP A 24 -11.29 14.39 -4.04
C ASP A 24 -10.67 13.36 -4.97
N ARG A 25 -9.34 13.36 -5.08
CA ARG A 25 -8.64 12.20 -5.61
C ARG A 25 -8.62 11.19 -4.48
N GLN A 26 -9.65 10.35 -4.43
CA GLN A 26 -9.62 9.14 -3.64
C GLN A 26 -8.55 8.24 -4.26
N SER A 27 -7.46 8.07 -3.54
CA SER A 27 -6.47 7.04 -3.82
C SER A 27 -6.56 6.03 -2.70
N SER A 28 -6.10 4.81 -2.93
CA SER A 28 -6.04 3.79 -1.90
C SER A 28 -4.60 3.35 -1.73
N TYR A 29 -4.29 2.64 -0.66
CA TYR A 29 -2.95 2.12 -0.41
C TYR A 29 -3.01 0.67 0.02
N VAL A 30 -1.90 -0.01 -0.25
CA VAL A 30 -1.58 -1.32 0.32
C VAL A 30 -0.32 -1.15 1.14
N SER A 31 -0.37 -1.55 2.40
CA SER A 31 0.77 -1.58 3.32
C SER A 31 1.01 -3.01 3.78
N TYR A 32 2.24 -3.47 3.72
CA TYR A 32 2.69 -4.77 4.17
C TYR A 32 3.76 -4.57 5.22
N SER A 33 3.50 -5.03 6.44
CA SER A 33 4.35 -4.79 7.60
C SER A 33 4.74 -6.11 8.25
N ILE A 34 6.01 -6.21 8.63
CA ILE A 34 6.57 -7.37 9.31
C ILE A 34 7.38 -6.87 10.49
N TYR A 35 7.09 -7.43 11.66
CA TYR A 35 7.86 -7.19 12.87
C TYR A 35 8.42 -8.50 13.38
N VAL A 36 9.71 -8.54 13.70
CA VAL A 36 10.39 -9.74 14.21
C VAL A 36 11.29 -9.39 15.37
N THR A 37 11.14 -10.10 16.47
CA THR A 37 12.03 -10.05 17.63
C THR A 37 12.76 -11.39 17.72
N PRO A 38 14.01 -11.49 17.21
CA PRO A 38 14.81 -12.69 17.37
C PRO A 38 15.25 -12.87 18.82
N ASP A 39 15.66 -14.09 19.17
CA ASP A 39 16.26 -14.35 20.48
C ASP A 39 17.65 -13.70 20.57
N GLU A 40 18.09 -13.38 21.79
CA GLU A 40 19.39 -12.72 22.02
C GLU A 40 20.54 -13.49 21.36
N ASN A 41 21.36 -12.77 20.59
CA ASN A 41 22.52 -13.31 19.87
C ASN A 41 22.19 -14.48 18.92
N SER A 42 20.95 -14.59 18.44
CA SER A 42 20.53 -15.62 17.51
C SER A 42 20.43 -15.09 16.09
N GLU A 43 20.88 -15.88 15.11
CA GLU A 43 20.52 -15.64 13.72
C GLU A 43 19.15 -16.30 13.48
N THR A 44 18.21 -15.49 13.02
CA THR A 44 16.84 -15.90 12.73
C THR A 44 16.60 -15.76 11.23
N THR A 45 16.23 -16.87 10.60
CA THR A 45 15.72 -16.91 9.23
C THR A 45 14.20 -17.06 9.24
N LEU A 46 13.49 -16.10 8.67
CA LEU A 46 12.07 -16.16 8.38
C LEU A 46 11.82 -16.30 6.89
N ILE A 47 10.85 -17.13 6.52
CA ILE A 47 10.27 -17.16 5.17
C ILE A 47 8.77 -16.92 5.32
N VAL A 48 8.30 -15.80 4.76
CA VAL A 48 6.92 -15.29 4.94
C VAL A 48 6.22 -15.10 3.58
N PRO A 49 4.88 -15.11 3.54
CA PRO A 49 4.10 -14.83 2.33
C PRO A 49 4.40 -13.45 1.77
N VAL A 50 4.30 -13.31 0.46
CA VAL A 50 4.34 -12.03 -0.24
C VAL A 50 2.93 -11.54 -0.54
N VAL A 51 2.78 -10.26 -0.86
CA VAL A 51 1.53 -9.76 -1.43
C VAL A 51 1.47 -10.17 -2.89
N ILE A 52 0.36 -10.79 -3.31
CA ILE A 52 0.09 -11.15 -4.70
C ILE A 52 -1.11 -10.37 -5.24
N ASP A 53 -1.11 -10.17 -6.56
CA ASP A 53 -2.30 -9.72 -7.29
C ASP A 53 -3.08 -10.95 -7.77
N ASN A 54 -4.31 -11.12 -7.28
CA ASN A 54 -5.20 -12.23 -7.62
C ASN A 54 -5.63 -12.26 -9.09
N LYS A 55 -5.57 -11.12 -9.80
CA LYS A 55 -5.93 -11.06 -11.23
C LYS A 55 -4.80 -11.59 -12.11
N SER A 56 -3.55 -11.22 -11.82
CA SER A 56 -2.39 -11.66 -12.61
C SER A 56 -1.73 -12.93 -12.06
N GLY A 57 -1.89 -13.22 -10.76
CA GLY A 57 -1.16 -14.27 -10.06
C GLY A 57 0.29 -13.89 -9.74
N GLU A 58 0.71 -12.66 -10.06
CA GLU A 58 2.08 -12.19 -9.88
C GLU A 58 2.28 -11.51 -8.51
N ILE A 59 3.54 -11.30 -8.14
CA ILE A 59 3.90 -10.49 -6.96
C ILE A 59 3.36 -9.08 -7.15
N ASP A 60 2.63 -8.59 -6.14
CA ASP A 60 2.08 -7.24 -6.16
C ASP A 60 3.18 -6.18 -6.13
N GLU A 61 2.93 -5.05 -6.78
CA GLU A 61 3.91 -4.00 -6.91
C GLU A 61 4.30 -3.35 -5.56
N VAL A 62 3.52 -3.52 -4.48
CA VAL A 62 3.94 -3.12 -3.13
C VAL A 62 5.25 -3.78 -2.71
N MET A 63 5.55 -4.97 -3.24
CA MET A 63 6.78 -5.73 -2.97
C MET A 63 7.96 -5.34 -3.87
N THR A 64 7.73 -4.50 -4.87
CA THR A 64 8.73 -4.15 -5.92
C THR A 64 9.53 -2.88 -5.62
N ASN A 65 9.12 -2.08 -4.63
CA ASN A 65 9.94 -0.99 -4.10
C ASN A 65 11.17 -1.56 -3.38
N PRO A 66 12.32 -0.84 -3.34
CA PRO A 66 13.52 -1.34 -2.69
C PRO A 66 13.18 -1.71 -1.25
N LYS A 67 13.37 -2.99 -0.93
CA LYS A 67 13.00 -3.52 0.37
C LYS A 67 13.91 -2.91 1.41
N LYS A 68 13.36 -2.15 2.34
CA LYS A 68 14.13 -1.48 3.39
C LYS A 68 13.53 -1.82 4.74
N PHE A 69 14.42 -1.99 5.70
CA PHE A 69 14.07 -2.00 7.11
C PHE A 69 13.60 -0.60 7.51
N SER A 70 12.46 -0.50 8.19
CA SER A 70 12.04 0.72 8.88
C SER A 70 12.81 0.86 10.20
N SER A 71 13.19 -0.25 10.83
CA SER A 71 14.12 -0.31 11.97
C SER A 71 14.97 -1.60 11.96
N GLY A 72 16.17 -1.52 12.55
CA GLY A 72 17.14 -2.63 12.59
C GLY A 72 17.83 -2.92 11.25
N GLY A 73 18.36 -4.14 11.09
CA GLY A 73 19.08 -4.56 9.89
C GLY A 73 19.11 -6.07 9.65
N GLY A 74 19.49 -6.45 8.43
CA GLY A 74 19.56 -7.85 8.00
C GLY A 74 19.61 -8.01 6.49
N VAL A 75 19.22 -9.19 6.01
CA VAL A 75 19.13 -9.53 4.58
C VAL A 75 17.66 -9.75 4.22
N LEU A 76 17.21 -9.07 3.15
CA LEU A 76 15.87 -9.20 2.59
C LEU A 76 15.97 -9.65 1.13
N GLU A 77 15.39 -10.81 0.82
CA GLU A 77 15.43 -11.40 -0.52
C GLU A 77 14.08 -12.00 -0.88
N THR A 78 13.63 -11.83 -2.14
CA THR A 78 12.51 -12.64 -2.64
C THR A 78 13.07 -13.92 -3.20
N ILE A 79 12.58 -15.05 -2.71
CA ILE A 79 13.02 -16.38 -3.12
C ILE A 79 11.84 -17.17 -3.70
N GLU A 80 12.15 -18.16 -4.54
CA GLU A 80 11.20 -19.19 -4.97
C GLU A 80 11.29 -20.39 -4.01
N THR A 81 10.15 -20.89 -3.56
CA THR A 81 10.03 -22.07 -2.68
C THR A 81 9.18 -23.14 -3.36
N ASP A 82 9.15 -24.36 -2.80
CA ASP A 82 8.22 -25.41 -3.26
C ASP A 82 6.74 -25.03 -3.07
N LYS A 83 6.47 -23.98 -2.27
CA LYS A 83 5.14 -23.41 -2.03
C LYS A 83 4.84 -22.18 -2.86
N GLY A 84 5.78 -21.69 -3.68
CA GLY A 84 5.70 -20.47 -4.50
C GLY A 84 6.63 -19.36 -4.01
N LEU A 85 6.40 -18.11 -4.45
CA LEU A 85 7.27 -16.98 -4.14
C LEU A 85 7.10 -16.52 -2.68
N ALA A 86 8.21 -16.20 -2.02
CA ALA A 86 8.24 -15.83 -0.62
C ALA A 86 9.26 -14.73 -0.34
N LEU A 87 9.10 -14.03 0.78
CA LEU A 87 10.10 -13.12 1.30
C LEU A 87 10.95 -13.86 2.33
N LYS A 88 12.24 -13.98 2.07
CA LYS A 88 13.27 -14.47 2.99
C LYS A 88 13.87 -13.30 3.76
N ILE A 89 13.95 -13.45 5.07
CA ILE A 89 14.43 -12.46 6.02
C ILE A 89 15.48 -13.14 6.88
N ILE A 90 16.70 -12.62 6.91
CA ILE A 90 17.76 -13.09 7.81
C ILE A 90 18.17 -11.92 8.71
N ILE A 91 18.01 -12.08 10.01
CA ILE A 91 18.23 -11.03 11.01
C ILE A 91 18.92 -11.58 12.25
N ASN A 92 19.52 -10.69 13.03
CA ASN A 92 20.15 -10.98 14.32
C ASN A 92 19.73 -10.02 15.44
N GLU A 93 18.87 -9.04 15.12
CA GLU A 93 18.34 -8.04 16.03
C GLU A 93 16.85 -7.80 15.74
N GLU A 94 16.18 -7.07 16.62
CA GLU A 94 14.78 -6.67 16.40
C GLU A 94 14.66 -5.83 15.12
N VAL A 95 13.71 -6.19 14.27
CA VAL A 95 13.47 -5.48 13.01
C VAL A 95 11.99 -5.18 12.79
N GLU A 96 11.76 -4.08 12.10
CA GLU A 96 10.50 -3.73 11.47
C GLU A 96 10.76 -3.50 9.97
N ILE A 97 9.88 -4.06 9.14
CA ILE A 97 9.95 -3.97 7.69
C ILE A 97 8.59 -3.50 7.20
N ASP A 98 8.56 -2.33 6.56
CA ASP A 98 7.34 -1.74 6.03
C ASP A 98 7.46 -1.46 4.53
N PHE A 99 6.51 -1.98 3.77
CA PHE A 99 6.33 -1.66 2.36
C PHE A 99 4.97 -1.02 2.18
N SER A 100 4.91 0.12 1.50
CA SER A 100 3.64 0.77 1.18
C SER A 100 3.63 1.27 -0.24
N LYS A 101 2.47 1.16 -0.88
CA LYS A 101 2.23 1.67 -2.22
C LYS A 101 0.85 2.27 -2.35
N GLU A 102 0.80 3.46 -2.95
CA GLU A 102 -0.45 4.11 -3.36
C GLU A 102 -0.91 3.55 -4.72
N TYR A 103 -2.21 3.30 -4.81
CA TYR A 103 -2.93 2.82 -5.97
C TYR A 103 -4.03 3.82 -6.35
N LYS A 104 -4.32 3.91 -7.65
CA LYS A 104 -5.43 4.73 -8.18
C LYS A 104 -6.80 4.08 -8.00
N GLU A 105 -6.83 2.78 -7.71
CA GLU A 105 -8.04 2.01 -7.47
C GLU A 105 -8.71 2.42 -6.14
N ILE A 106 -10.03 2.17 -6.03
CA ILE A 106 -10.77 2.31 -4.76
C ILE A 106 -10.53 1.09 -3.87
N THR A 107 -10.60 1.26 -2.55
CA THR A 107 -10.24 0.21 -1.57
C THR A 107 -11.02 -1.08 -1.77
N SER A 108 -12.31 -1.00 -2.12
CA SER A 108 -13.13 -2.20 -2.35
C SER A 108 -12.62 -3.07 -3.51
N ASP A 109 -12.08 -2.47 -4.56
CA ASP A 109 -11.48 -3.20 -5.68
C ASP A 109 -10.12 -3.78 -5.30
N LEU A 110 -9.30 -3.02 -4.57
CA LEU A 110 -8.02 -3.52 -4.07
C LEU A 110 -8.19 -4.70 -3.11
N MET A 111 -9.12 -4.64 -2.16
CA MET A 111 -9.37 -5.75 -1.22
C MET A 111 -9.76 -7.05 -1.93
N ARG A 112 -10.38 -6.98 -3.11
CA ARG A 112 -10.69 -8.17 -3.92
C ARG A 112 -9.48 -8.70 -4.67
N ASN A 113 -8.56 -7.81 -5.05
CA ASN A 113 -7.43 -8.14 -5.91
C ASN A 113 -6.15 -8.46 -5.15
N LYS A 114 -6.01 -8.03 -3.89
CA LYS A 114 -4.76 -8.18 -3.13
C LYS A 114 -4.93 -9.17 -1.99
N THR A 115 -4.00 -10.11 -1.86
CA THR A 115 -3.97 -11.06 -0.73
C THR A 115 -2.54 -11.36 -0.32
N LEU A 116 -2.36 -11.79 0.94
CA LEU A 116 -1.13 -12.41 1.38
C LEU A 116 -1.11 -13.86 0.95
N SER A 117 -0.07 -14.25 0.24
CA SER A 117 0.09 -15.62 -0.21
C SER A 117 1.55 -15.98 -0.43
N MET A 118 1.89 -17.24 -0.15
CA MET A 118 3.11 -17.84 -0.71
C MET A 118 2.85 -18.49 -2.07
N THR A 119 1.59 -18.51 -2.55
CA THR A 119 1.05 -19.48 -3.52
C THR A 119 1.91 -19.82 -4.73
N ASN A 120 2.14 -21.12 -4.86
CA ASN A 120 1.81 -21.92 -6.03
C ASN A 120 0.28 -21.97 -6.15
N LEU A 121 -0.30 -21.43 -7.22
CA LEU A 121 -1.75 -21.35 -7.45
C LEU A 121 -2.35 -22.76 -7.60
N ASN A 122 -2.62 -23.44 -6.50
CA ASN A 122 -3.44 -24.64 -6.51
C ASN A 122 -4.91 -24.22 -6.48
N TYR A 123 -5.69 -24.65 -7.47
CA TYR A 123 -7.13 -24.47 -7.50
C TYR A 123 -7.82 -25.66 -6.84
N ASP A 124 -8.90 -25.43 -6.11
CA ASP A 124 -9.77 -26.50 -5.61
C ASP A 124 -10.52 -27.17 -6.78
N GLU A 125 -11.26 -28.23 -6.46
CA GLU A 125 -12.09 -28.97 -7.42
C GLU A 125 -13.15 -28.10 -8.13
N ASN A 126 -13.42 -26.89 -7.63
CA ASN A 126 -14.35 -25.92 -8.20
C ASN A 126 -13.63 -24.80 -8.97
N GLY A 127 -12.32 -24.91 -9.19
CA GLY A 127 -11.53 -23.88 -9.87
C GLY A 127 -11.32 -22.61 -9.05
N LYS A 128 -11.48 -22.66 -7.72
CA LYS A 128 -11.20 -21.53 -6.83
C LYS A 128 -9.77 -21.63 -6.28
N PRO A 129 -9.00 -20.53 -6.24
CA PRO A 129 -7.66 -20.56 -5.68
C PRO A 129 -7.71 -20.93 -4.19
N VAL A 130 -6.98 -22.00 -3.81
CA VAL A 130 -6.80 -22.39 -2.42
C VAL A 130 -5.67 -21.55 -1.84
N ILE A 131 -6.05 -20.46 -1.16
CA ILE A 131 -5.09 -19.59 -0.50
C ILE A 131 -4.64 -20.25 0.81
N LYS A 132 -3.46 -20.87 0.80
CA LYS A 132 -2.77 -21.33 2.01
C LYS A 132 -1.52 -20.49 2.23
N SER A 133 -1.49 -19.76 3.34
CA SER A 133 -0.30 -19.04 3.80
C SER A 133 0.48 -19.91 4.77
N TRP A 134 1.77 -20.07 4.51
CA TRP A 134 2.68 -20.79 5.40
C TRP A 134 3.67 -19.76 5.97
N VAL A 135 4.26 -20.08 7.12
CA VAL A 135 5.40 -19.32 7.63
C VAL A 135 6.42 -20.36 8.08
N TYR A 136 7.66 -20.20 7.60
CA TYR A 136 8.78 -21.00 8.07
C TYR A 136 9.69 -20.12 8.92
N VAL A 137 10.13 -20.68 10.05
CA VAL A 137 10.97 -19.98 11.02
C VAL A 137 12.07 -20.92 11.45
N ASN A 138 13.31 -20.46 11.36
CA ASN A 138 14.47 -21.16 11.89
C ASN A 138 15.33 -20.18 12.69
N SER A 139 15.63 -20.51 13.94
CA SER A 139 16.47 -19.70 14.83
C SER A 139 17.61 -20.56 15.36
N SER A 140 18.82 -20.00 15.36
CA SER A 140 19.99 -20.68 15.93
C SER A 140 19.86 -20.93 17.45
N ALA A 141 18.97 -20.20 18.14
CA ALA A 141 18.68 -20.42 19.56
C ALA A 141 17.77 -21.64 19.82
N GLY A 142 17.21 -22.27 18.78
CA GLY A 142 16.30 -23.40 18.91
C GLY A 142 14.92 -23.06 19.48
N GLN A 143 14.63 -21.77 19.72
CA GLN A 143 13.31 -21.26 20.10
C GLN A 143 12.64 -20.57 18.91
N VAL A 144 11.32 -20.44 18.96
CA VAL A 144 10.56 -19.74 17.91
C VAL A 144 10.53 -18.25 18.27
N PRO A 145 11.17 -17.37 17.47
CA PRO A 145 11.15 -15.93 17.68
C PRO A 145 9.73 -15.37 17.58
N ARG A 146 9.49 -14.21 18.19
CA ARG A 146 8.21 -13.52 18.06
C ARG A 146 8.16 -12.82 16.71
N PHE A 147 7.10 -13.06 15.95
CA PHE A 147 6.90 -12.39 14.66
C PHE A 147 5.45 -12.02 14.44
N PHE A 148 5.25 -10.95 13.68
CA PHE A 148 3.96 -10.48 13.21
C PHE A 148 4.07 -10.12 11.74
N VAL A 149 3.07 -10.53 10.96
CA VAL A 149 2.97 -10.22 9.54
C VAL A 149 1.57 -9.67 9.31
N SER A 150 1.47 -8.46 8.76
CA SER A 150 0.18 -7.81 8.50
C SER A 150 0.10 -7.21 7.10
N LEU A 151 -1.10 -7.27 6.54
CA LEU A 151 -1.49 -6.58 5.31
C LEU A 151 -2.61 -5.61 5.65
N HIS A 152 -2.39 -4.34 5.34
CA HIS A 152 -3.37 -3.28 5.52
C HIS A 152 -3.72 -2.71 4.15
N ILE A 153 -5.01 -2.60 3.86
CA ILE A 153 -5.53 -1.94 2.65
C ILE A 153 -6.43 -0.82 3.15
N GLY A 154 -6.21 0.40 2.66
CA GLY A 154 -6.92 1.57 3.15
C GLY A 154 -7.05 2.69 2.13
N GLU A 155 -7.75 3.75 2.52
CA GLU A 155 -8.04 4.91 1.68
C GLU A 155 -7.17 6.11 2.07
N ASN A 156 -6.70 6.81 1.06
CA ASN A 156 -6.04 8.10 1.15
C ASN A 156 -6.94 9.19 0.55
N TYR A 157 -7.42 10.07 1.41
CA TYR A 157 -8.14 11.27 1.01
C TYR A 157 -7.14 12.41 0.78
N LYS A 158 -6.82 12.69 -0.48
CA LYS A 158 -6.03 13.88 -0.85
C LYS A 158 -6.96 14.97 -1.40
N VAL A 159 -7.21 15.98 -0.57
CA VAL A 159 -7.86 17.23 -1.01
C VAL A 159 -6.85 18.00 -1.88
N GLN A 160 -6.98 17.90 -3.21
CA GLN A 160 -6.20 18.73 -4.11
C GLN A 160 -6.94 20.04 -4.37
N PHE A 161 -6.49 21.12 -3.73
CA PHE A 161 -6.85 22.46 -4.20
C PHE A 161 -6.21 22.66 -5.58
N LEU A 162 -7.04 22.92 -6.61
CA LEU A 162 -6.56 23.33 -7.94
C LEU A 162 -5.78 24.66 -7.85
N ARG A 163 -4.48 24.57 -7.52
CA ARG A 163 -3.52 25.70 -7.46
C ARG A 163 -3.51 26.55 -8.74
N PHE A 164 -3.88 25.95 -9.88
CA PHE A 164 -3.89 26.61 -11.18
C PHE A 164 -5.00 27.66 -11.34
N GLY A 165 -6.14 27.51 -10.66
CA GLY A 165 -7.21 28.51 -10.67
C GLY A 165 -6.81 29.77 -9.90
N TRP A 166 -6.20 29.58 -8.73
CA TRP A 166 -5.82 30.68 -7.83
C TRP A 166 -4.64 31.50 -8.35
N GLN A 167 -3.62 30.86 -8.94
CA GLN A 167 -2.47 31.58 -9.49
C GLN A 167 -2.84 32.45 -10.70
N LYS A 168 -3.64 31.93 -11.65
CA LYS A 168 -4.12 32.74 -12.78
C LYS A 168 -5.06 33.86 -12.34
N TYR A 169 -5.85 33.64 -11.28
CA TYR A 169 -6.74 34.65 -10.71
C TYR A 169 -5.96 35.78 -10.01
N LEU A 170 -4.99 35.45 -9.16
CA LEU A 170 -4.11 36.44 -8.52
C LEU A 170 -3.29 37.23 -9.54
N GLN A 171 -2.78 36.57 -10.58
CA GLN A 171 -2.10 37.27 -11.68
C GLN A 171 -3.02 38.25 -12.41
N ARG A 172 -4.30 37.91 -12.56
CA ARG A 172 -5.29 38.79 -13.19
C ARG A 172 -5.68 39.97 -12.31
N LEU A 173 -5.86 39.75 -11.00
CA LEU A 173 -6.10 40.81 -10.03
C LEU A 173 -4.91 41.75 -9.86
N ALA A 174 -3.68 41.24 -9.94
CA ALA A 174 -2.47 42.06 -9.88
C ALA A 174 -2.20 42.84 -11.18
N SER A 175 -2.96 42.58 -12.25
CA SER A 175 -2.83 43.24 -13.57
C SER A 175 -3.91 44.30 -13.86
N VAL A 176 -4.77 44.59 -12.89
CA VAL A 176 -5.80 45.64 -12.91
C VAL A 176 -5.45 46.68 -11.86
#